data_AF-A0A8T3QBA2-F1
#
_entry.id   AF-A0A8T3QBA2-F1
#
_cell.length_a   1.000
_cell.length_b   1.000
_cell.length_c   1.000
_cell.angle_alpha   90.00
_cell.angle_beta   90.00
_cell.angle_gamma   90.00
#
_symmetry.space_group_name_H-M   'P 1'
#
loop_
_entity.id
_entity.type
_entity.pdbx_description
1 polymer ?
#
loop_
_entity_poly.entity_id
_entity_poly.type
_entity_poly.pdbx_seq_one_letter_code
_entity_poly.pdbx_strand_id
1 'polypeptide(L)'
;MEWVEDKDIFTNQDFCYWLQGYFEISELSNLDVSKIDIIRKKLTDINEPLGEYTSWLIEVIEDIEMHDFQNEIIMQWEDPIRLNLASIFKHVIDDSYSSAHSKEKLQKTHDETST
;
A
#
# COMPACT_ATOMS: atom_id res chain seq x y z
N MET A 1 11.86 30.39 16.30
CA MET A 1 12.16 29.45 15.21
C MET A 1 11.52 28.15 15.66
N GLU A 2 10.23 28.00 15.35
CA GLU A 2 9.49 26.77 15.62
C GLU A 2 10.05 25.71 14.68
N TRP A 3 10.58 24.64 15.27
CA TRP A 3 10.83 23.41 14.55
C TRP A 3 9.46 22.88 14.14
N VAL A 4 9.13 22.98 12.86
CA VAL A 4 8.01 22.22 12.32
C VAL A 4 8.51 20.78 12.31
N GLU A 5 8.03 19.97 13.26
CA GLU A 5 8.14 18.53 13.14
C GLU A 5 7.57 18.17 11.76
N ASP A 6 8.45 17.71 10.87
CA ASP A 6 8.06 17.01 9.64
C ASP A 6 7.29 15.78 10.15
N LYS A 7 5.97 15.95 10.35
CA LYS A 7 5.08 14.84 10.62
C LYS A 7 5.20 13.96 9.40
N ASP A 8 5.91 12.85 9.55
CA ASP A 8 5.99 11.76 8.58
C ASP A 8 4.57 11.57 8.01
N ILE A 9 4.38 12.04 6.77
CA ILE A 9 3.07 12.04 6.11
C ILE A 9 2.82 10.57 5.78
N PHE A 10 1.91 9.92 6.49
CA PHE A 10 1.55 8.54 6.16
C PHE A 10 0.87 8.52 4.79
N THR A 11 1.60 8.06 3.77
CA THR A 11 1.17 8.06 2.37
C THR A 11 0.40 6.80 1.98
N ASN A 12 -0.21 6.81 0.80
CA ASN A 12 -0.77 5.61 0.16
C ASN A 12 0.29 4.50 0.01
N GLN A 13 1.54 4.89 -0.28
CA GLN A 13 2.64 3.94 -0.39
C GLN A 13 2.98 3.31 0.97
N ASP A 14 3.04 4.11 2.03
CA ASP A 14 3.28 3.61 3.40
C ASP A 14 2.15 2.69 3.86
N PHE A 15 0.91 3.03 3.51
CA PHE A 15 -0.24 2.15 3.74
C PHE A 15 -0.08 0.80 3.04
N CYS A 16 0.33 0.78 1.77
CA CYS A 16 0.51 -0.47 1.04
C CYS A 16 1.62 -1.33 1.68
N TYR A 17 2.77 -0.74 2.04
CA TYR A 17 3.85 -1.46 2.73
C TYR A 17 3.40 -2.02 4.07
N TRP A 18 2.68 -1.21 4.85
CA TRP A 18 2.10 -1.65 6.11
C TRP A 18 1.13 -2.82 5.90
N LEU A 19 0.27 -2.74 4.88
CA LEU A 19 -0.72 -3.77 4.57
C LEU A 19 -0.06 -5.07 4.11
N GLN A 20 1.01 -4.98 3.31
CA GLN A 20 1.81 -6.15 2.93
C GLN A 20 2.41 -6.83 4.16
N GLY A 21 3.10 -6.07 5.01
CA GLY A 21 3.69 -6.60 6.24
C GLY A 21 2.62 -7.18 7.18
N TYR A 22 1.44 -6.56 7.23
CA TYR A 22 0.30 -7.07 7.99
C TYR A 22 -0.14 -8.46 7.52
N PHE A 23 -0.26 -8.68 6.21
CA PHE A 23 -0.60 -10.00 5.65
C PHE A 23 0.55 -11.01 5.73
N GLU A 24 1.81 -10.58 5.64
CA GLU A 24 2.98 -11.47 5.70
C GLU A 24 3.28 -11.97 7.12
N ILE A 25 3.07 -11.13 8.14
CA ILE A 25 3.38 -11.46 9.55
C ILE A 25 2.19 -12.16 10.23
N SER A 26 0.96 -11.89 9.81
CA SER A 26 -0.19 -12.63 10.31
C SER A 26 -0.18 -14.05 9.70
N GLU A 27 0.34 -15.03 10.43
CA GLU A 27 0.25 -16.47 10.11
C GLU A 27 -1.21 -16.99 9.99
N LEU A 28 -2.19 -16.13 10.25
CA LEU A 28 -3.60 -16.36 9.97
C LEU A 28 -3.90 -15.83 8.56
N SER A 29 -3.86 -16.71 7.57
CA SER A 29 -4.04 -16.37 6.14
C SER A 29 -5.34 -15.64 5.81
N ASN A 30 -6.38 -15.81 6.63
CA ASN A 30 -7.74 -15.43 6.26
C ASN A 30 -8.09 -14.01 6.72
N LEU A 31 -8.84 -13.29 5.90
CA LEU A 31 -9.46 -12.03 6.28
C LEU A 31 -10.63 -12.29 7.24
N ASP A 32 -10.76 -11.46 8.29
CA ASP A 32 -11.89 -11.52 9.23
C ASP A 32 -12.30 -10.10 9.65
N VAL A 33 -13.43 -9.98 10.32
CA VAL A 33 -14.03 -8.70 10.73
C VAL A 33 -13.05 -7.83 11.52
N SER A 34 -12.26 -8.43 12.41
CA SER A 34 -11.28 -7.70 13.23
C SER A 34 -10.18 -7.10 12.37
N LYS A 35 -9.74 -7.85 11.35
CA LYS A 35 -8.71 -7.38 10.40
C LYS A 35 -9.26 -6.29 9.49
N ILE A 36 -10.50 -6.41 9.05
CA ILE A 36 -11.18 -5.39 8.25
C ILE A 36 -11.27 -4.08 9.03
N ASP A 37 -11.63 -4.13 10.31
CA ASP A 37 -11.66 -2.94 11.18
C ASP A 37 -10.27 -2.29 11.33
N ILE A 38 -9.23 -3.11 11.50
CA ILE A 38 -7.83 -2.62 11.56
C ILE A 38 -7.40 -1.96 10.24
N ILE A 39 -7.69 -2.58 9.10
CA ILE A 39 -7.39 -2.03 7.77
C ILE A 39 -8.15 -0.73 7.54
N ARG A 40 -9.45 -0.69 7.87
CA ARG A 40 -10.30 0.51 7.78
C ARG A 40 -9.74 1.66 8.60
N LYS A 41 -9.38 1.40 9.86
CA LYS A 41 -8.75 2.43 10.72
C LYS A 41 -7.46 2.94 10.10
N LYS A 42 -6.63 2.05 9.58
CA LYS A 42 -5.36 2.44 8.97
C LYS A 42 -5.53 3.26 7.68
N LEU A 43 -6.57 3.01 6.89
CA LEU A 43 -6.91 3.84 5.72
C LEU A 43 -7.21 5.30 6.13
N THR A 44 -7.76 5.54 7.31
CA THR A 44 -8.03 6.90 7.80
C THR A 44 -6.77 7.66 8.24
N ASP A 45 -5.65 6.96 8.41
CA ASP A 45 -4.36 7.59 8.74
C ASP A 45 -3.68 8.20 7.50
N ILE A 46 -4.16 7.88 6.28
CA ILE A 46 -3.55 8.38 5.04
C ILE A 46 -3.75 9.89 4.94
N ASN A 47 -2.63 10.62 4.93
CA ASN A 47 -2.62 12.09 4.97
C ASN A 47 -2.35 12.70 3.58
N GLU A 48 -2.99 12.13 2.56
CA GLU A 48 -2.98 12.62 1.19
C GLU A 48 -4.24 12.12 0.44
N PRO A 49 -4.57 12.62 -0.76
CA PRO A 49 -5.65 12.06 -1.56
C PRO A 49 -5.46 10.56 -1.78
N LEU A 50 -6.54 9.80 -1.65
CA LEU A 50 -6.50 8.36 -1.83
C LEU A 50 -6.15 8.02 -3.29
N GLY A 51 -5.21 7.07 -3.44
CA GLY A 51 -4.89 6.48 -4.74
C GLY A 51 -5.98 5.53 -5.24
N GLU A 52 -5.75 4.96 -6.41
CA GLU A 52 -6.68 4.00 -7.04
C GLU A 52 -6.94 2.79 -6.14
N TYR A 53 -5.87 2.16 -5.63
CA TYR A 53 -5.99 0.99 -4.78
C TYR A 53 -6.67 1.26 -3.44
N THR A 54 -6.29 2.34 -2.76
CA THR A 54 -6.85 2.68 -1.44
C THR A 54 -8.29 3.13 -1.54
N SER A 55 -8.68 3.79 -2.64
CA SER A 55 -10.09 4.09 -2.93
C SER A 55 -10.89 2.82 -3.19
N TRP A 56 -10.37 1.93 -4.04
CA TRP A 56 -10.98 0.62 -4.30
C TRP A 56 -11.11 -0.23 -3.02
N LEU A 57 -10.10 -0.22 -2.15
CA LEU A 57 -10.13 -0.96 -0.89
C LEU A 57 -11.20 -0.42 0.07
N ILE A 58 -11.48 0.89 0.06
CA ILE A 58 -12.62 1.45 0.81
C ILE A 58 -13.93 0.90 0.26
N GLU A 59 -14.13 0.91 -1.06
CA GLU A 59 -15.35 0.39 -1.69
C GLU A 59 -15.57 -1.10 -1.34
N VAL A 60 -14.50 -1.89 -1.29
CA VAL A 60 -14.56 -3.30 -0.87
C VAL A 60 -14.98 -3.44 0.60
N ILE A 61 -14.42 -2.61 1.49
CA ILE A 61 -14.80 -2.63 2.91
C ILE A 61 -16.26 -2.21 3.08
N GLU A 62 -16.70 -1.19 2.35
CA GLU A 62 -18.11 -0.75 2.35
C GLU A 62 -19.05 -1.84 1.83
N ASP A 63 -18.66 -2.59 0.80
CA ASP A 63 -19.43 -3.75 0.31
C ASP A 63 -19.56 -4.85 1.37
N ILE A 64 -18.47 -5.18 2.07
CA ILE A 64 -18.50 -6.15 3.17
C ILE A 64 -19.42 -5.66 4.30
N GLU A 65 -19.38 -4.36 4.63
CA GLU A 65 -20.23 -3.74 5.64
C GLU A 65 -21.71 -3.74 5.25
N MET A 66 -22.02 -3.46 3.98
CA MET A 66 -23.39 -3.53 3.46
C MET A 66 -23.99 -4.94 3.56
N HIS A 67 -23.14 -5.97 3.57
CA HIS A 67 -23.54 -7.36 3.73
C HIS A 67 -23.38 -7.88 5.17
N ASP A 68 -23.30 -6.99 6.17
CA ASP A 68 -23.23 -7.33 7.60
C ASP A 68 -22.09 -8.31 7.93
N PHE A 69 -20.93 -8.12 7.29
CA PHE A 69 -19.73 -8.93 7.53
C PHE A 69 -19.92 -10.44 7.33
N GLN A 70 -20.80 -10.83 6.40
CA GLN A 70 -20.95 -12.23 6.04
C GLN A 70 -19.61 -12.84 5.60
N ASN A 71 -19.23 -13.97 6.23
CA ASN A 71 -17.97 -14.65 5.94
C ASN A 71 -17.80 -14.99 4.46
N GLU A 72 -18.89 -15.34 3.76
CA GLU A 72 -18.83 -15.63 2.31
C GLU A 72 -18.37 -14.41 1.49
N ILE A 73 -18.82 -13.21 1.85
CA ILE A 73 -18.45 -11.96 1.19
C ILE A 73 -17.00 -11.61 1.54
N ILE A 74 -16.60 -11.76 2.81
CA ILE A 74 -15.22 -11.53 3.24
C ILE A 74 -14.25 -12.44 2.47
N MET A 75 -14.59 -13.73 2.34
CA MET A 75 -13.75 -14.70 1.64
C MET A 75 -13.66 -14.42 0.12
N GLN A 76 -14.71 -13.85 -0.49
CA GLN A 76 -14.68 -13.46 -1.90
C GLN A 76 -13.65 -12.37 -2.18
N TRP A 77 -13.39 -11.50 -1.20
CA TRP A 77 -12.48 -10.36 -1.34
C TRP A 77 -11.03 -10.64 -0.93
N GLU A 78 -10.75 -11.77 -0.27
CA GLU A 78 -9.38 -12.10 0.18
C GLU A 78 -8.37 -12.16 -0.98
N ASP A 79 -8.67 -12.97 -2.00
CA ASP A 79 -7.79 -13.11 -3.17
C ASP A 79 -7.68 -11.81 -3.98
N PRO A 80 -8.77 -11.10 -4.31
CA PRO A 80 -8.69 -9.79 -4.95
C PRO A 80 -7.81 -8.79 -4.20
N ILE A 81 -7.91 -8.69 -2.87
CA ILE A 81 -7.09 -7.77 -2.07
C ILE A 81 -5.62 -8.15 -2.18
N ARG A 82 -5.30 -9.45 -2.02
CA ARG A 82 -3.93 -9.95 -2.09
C ARG A 82 -3.31 -9.79 -3.48
N LEU A 83 -4.06 -10.08 -4.54
CA LEU A 83 -3.60 -9.97 -5.93
C LEU A 83 -3.38 -8.52 -6.36
N ASN A 84 -4.29 -7.61 -6.02
CA ASN A 84 -4.12 -6.19 -6.31
C ASN A 84 -2.95 -5.60 -5.54
N LEU A 85 -2.79 -5.96 -4.27
CA LEU A 85 -1.64 -5.56 -3.47
C LEU A 85 -0.31 -6.04 -4.09
N ALA A 86 -0.23 -7.32 -4.46
CA ALA A 86 0.94 -7.88 -5.14
C ALA A 86 1.23 -7.20 -6.49
N SER A 87 0.19 -6.83 -7.23
CA SER A 87 0.31 -6.07 -8.48
C SER A 87 0.95 -4.70 -8.24
N ILE A 88 0.49 -3.96 -7.22
CA ILE A 88 1.06 -2.65 -6.86
C ILE A 88 2.53 -2.79 -6.54
N PHE A 89 2.93 -3.79 -5.76
CA PHE A 89 4.35 -3.99 -5.48
C PHE A 89 5.16 -4.37 -6.70
N LYS A 90 4.62 -5.22 -7.57
CA LYS A 90 5.27 -5.51 -8.84
C LYS A 90 5.48 -4.22 -9.62
N HIS A 91 4.47 -3.37 -9.75
CA HIS A 91 4.55 -2.08 -10.44
C HIS A 91 5.49 -1.10 -9.74
N VAL A 92 5.47 -0.99 -8.42
CA VAL A 92 6.39 -0.12 -7.65
C VAL A 92 7.83 -0.59 -7.81
N ILE A 93 8.09 -1.91 -7.85
CA ILE A 93 9.43 -2.48 -8.08
C ILE A 93 9.86 -2.33 -9.56
N ASP A 94 8.93 -2.43 -10.51
CA ASP A 94 9.21 -2.25 -11.95
C ASP A 94 9.43 -0.77 -12.32
N ASP A 95 8.58 0.15 -11.83
CA ASP A 95 8.70 1.59 -12.04
C ASP A 95 9.84 2.22 -11.23
N SER A 96 10.27 1.64 -10.09
CA SER A 96 11.48 2.09 -9.41
C SER A 96 12.79 1.57 -10.03
N TYR A 97 12.73 0.59 -10.93
CA TYR A 97 13.85 0.26 -11.83
C TYR A 97 13.88 1.09 -13.13
N SER A 98 12.75 1.70 -13.50
CA SER A 98 12.59 2.42 -14.76
C SER A 98 12.34 3.94 -14.63
N SER A 99 12.07 4.47 -13.43
CA SER A 99 11.93 5.92 -13.26
C SER A 99 13.29 6.57 -13.51
N ALA A 100 13.27 7.54 -14.43
CA ALA A 100 14.41 8.19 -15.06
C ALA A 100 15.41 8.87 -14.09
N HIS A 101 15.26 8.74 -12.77
CA HIS A 101 16.20 9.24 -11.77
C HIS A 101 17.45 8.36 -11.59
N SER A 102 17.38 7.07 -11.94
CA SER A 102 18.54 6.17 -11.77
C SER A 102 19.56 6.29 -12.90
N LYS A 103 19.15 6.62 -14.13
CA LYS A 103 20.09 6.69 -15.27
C LYS A 103 21.00 7.91 -15.22
N GLU A 104 20.49 9.10 -14.90
CA GLU A 104 21.32 10.31 -14.85
C GLU A 104 22.33 10.30 -13.69
N LYS A 105 21.96 9.67 -12.56
CA LYS A 105 22.84 9.52 -11.39
C LYS A 105 23.89 8.42 -11.57
N LEU A 106 23.57 7.36 -12.33
CA LEU A 106 24.52 6.30 -12.70
C LEU A 106 25.47 6.73 -13.82
N GLN A 107 25.05 7.60 -14.75
CA GLN A 107 25.90 8.13 -15.83
C GLN A 107 27.01 9.05 -15.29
N LYS A 108 26.73 9.87 -14.28
CA LYS A 108 27.73 10.76 -13.67
C LYS A 108 28.87 10.03 -12.96
N THR A 109 28.61 8.84 -12.41
CA THR A 109 29.64 8.07 -11.70
C THR A 109 30.65 7.42 -12.68
N HIS A 110 30.30 7.29 -13.96
CA HIS A 110 31.16 6.67 -14.97
C HIS A 110 32.02 7.67 -15.77
N ASP A 111 31.72 8.96 -15.73
CA ASP A 111 32.46 10.01 -16.45
C ASP A 111 33.58 10.65 -15.59
N GLU A 112 33.45 10.66 -14.25
CA GLU A 112 34.47 11.26 -13.36
C GLU A 112 35.71 10.39 -13.09
N THR A 113 35.85 9.24 -13.75
CA THR A 113 37.04 8.38 -13.63
C THR A 113 37.77 8.09 -14.94
N SER A 114 37.45 8.82 -16.02
CA SER A 114 38.27 8.81 -17.25
C SER A 114 38.92 10.19 -17.45
N THR A 115 39.94 10.48 -16.65
CA THR A 115 41.01 11.43 -17.01
C THR A 115 42.34 10.70 -16.90
#